data_AF-A0A8T6I9Y8-F1
#
_entry.id   AF-A0A8T6I9Y8-F1
#
_cell.length_a   1.000
_cell.length_b   1.000
_cell.length_c   1.000
_cell.angle_alpha   90.00
_cell.angle_beta   90.00
_cell.angle_gamma   90.00
#
_symmetry.space_group_name_H-M   'P 1'
#
loop_
_entity.id
_entity.type
_entity.pdbx_description
1 polymer ?
#
loop_
_entity_poly.entity_id
_entity_poly.type
_entity_poly.pdbx_seq_one_letter_code
_entity_poly.pdbx_strand_id
1 'polypeptide(L)'
;MALPAYLSTQSADQVHRIIDRIGLEDSQELVRYLSGEQLDQVLAVDLWRTPVQGADEELDIDRLCVWIDVWSQEGEAYLYERLTGLDEDYLVLLFSELTVVRSLTAQIVDQPGMIFADFLLQPLAQHEWGRVVDAASALWRYEADTLTRILRNAVSETDDDAVGNRKADAQHKRQQSREKQGYVEASDAGAFLSGIKNETSVYWLESTAYCPIPRRYFASLAGIDGTAEPNASNHADVPVTEQPNIDAAERARLDALLVESDLKETAPPPLMLAAPSGSEDDRKLVRQALSTVYRHQPKMIPVRMAELGFLGNVLVAGSEIQASTFSERGAARAVTALIELGLSLALAYEECRPDDDFFLEWSGTAAGLLRPFRVGYFELARIPALTVDAIYAAKDVQSRRRGHVAFLQMAEILGDDNLRQVIGESRYGDAKLMVEGLTSAIDAAACVVLSTLLDPFPCFPRVLEPGSSHERMYVNRRYRFIDSAEDLSAIRTFLQRLPDYCGT
;
A
#
# COMPACT_ATOMS: atom_id res chain seq x y z
N MET A 1 4.91 -29.66 19.71
CA MET A 1 5.37 -28.44 20.41
C MET A 1 6.21 -27.51 19.52
N ALA A 2 6.34 -27.73 18.20
CA ALA A 2 7.14 -26.86 17.33
C ALA A 2 6.43 -25.57 16.88
N LEU A 3 5.09 -25.52 16.93
CA LEU A 3 4.33 -24.38 16.41
C LEU A 3 4.54 -23.05 17.19
N PRO A 4 4.55 -23.02 18.54
CA PRO A 4 4.71 -21.76 19.28
C PRO A 4 6.08 -21.12 19.07
N ALA A 5 7.15 -21.91 19.13
CA ALA A 5 8.51 -21.42 18.88
C ALA A 5 8.78 -21.11 17.39
N TYR A 6 7.88 -21.54 16.49
CA TYR A 6 7.91 -21.13 15.10
C TYR A 6 7.24 -19.77 14.92
N LEU A 7 6.04 -19.58 15.48
CA LEU A 7 5.31 -18.30 15.47
C LEU A 7 6.11 -17.18 16.15
N SER A 8 6.82 -17.49 17.23
CA SER A 8 7.69 -16.53 17.93
C SER A 8 8.86 -16.01 17.07
N THR A 9 9.10 -16.62 15.91
CA THR A 9 10.17 -16.21 14.98
C THR A 9 9.69 -15.63 13.66
N GLN A 10 8.37 -15.59 13.43
CA GLN A 10 7.80 -14.97 12.25
C GLN A 10 7.60 -13.46 12.48
N SER A 11 7.59 -12.68 11.39
CA SER A 11 7.23 -11.27 11.46
C SER A 11 5.72 -11.10 11.68
N ALA A 12 5.32 -9.93 12.19
CA ALA A 12 3.91 -9.61 12.39
C ALA A 12 3.08 -9.71 11.11
N ASP A 13 3.59 -9.26 9.96
CA ASP A 13 2.90 -9.36 8.67
C ASP A 13 2.66 -10.80 8.21
N GLN A 14 3.57 -11.72 8.56
CA GLN A 14 3.41 -13.13 8.22
C GLN A 14 2.34 -13.77 9.09
N VAL A 15 2.36 -13.48 10.39
CA VAL A 15 1.33 -13.94 11.33
C VAL A 15 -0.04 -13.39 10.93
N HIS A 16 -0.11 -12.09 10.61
CA HIS A 16 -1.32 -11.44 10.12
C HIS A 16 -1.88 -12.11 8.87
N ARG A 17 -1.05 -12.38 7.85
CA ARG A 17 -1.48 -13.08 6.62
C ARG A 17 -2.03 -14.48 6.89
N ILE A 18 -1.43 -15.21 7.84
CA ILE A 18 -1.92 -16.52 8.26
C ILE A 18 -3.31 -16.37 8.89
N ILE A 19 -3.48 -15.41 9.80
CA ILE A 19 -4.75 -15.13 10.48
C ILE A 19 -5.82 -14.71 9.46
N ASP A 20 -5.51 -13.80 8.54
CA ASP A 20 -6.45 -13.31 7.53
C ASP A 20 -6.90 -14.42 6.58
N ARG A 21 -5.98 -15.33 6.22
CA ARG A 21 -6.30 -16.47 5.35
C ARG A 21 -7.18 -17.52 6.02
N ILE A 22 -6.94 -17.79 7.30
CA ILE A 22 -7.67 -18.80 8.07
C ILE A 22 -9.01 -18.23 8.56
N GLY A 23 -9.07 -16.92 8.83
CA GLY A 23 -10.12 -16.29 9.62
C GLY A 23 -9.66 -16.11 11.06
N LEU A 24 -10.01 -14.97 11.66
CA LEU A 24 -9.58 -14.62 13.02
C LEU A 24 -10.21 -15.55 14.06
N GLU A 25 -11.47 -15.90 13.85
CA GLU A 25 -12.28 -16.79 14.69
C GLU A 25 -11.66 -18.19 14.75
N ASP A 26 -11.13 -18.68 13.63
CA ASP A 26 -10.50 -19.99 13.51
C ASP A 26 -9.00 -19.97 13.90
N SER A 27 -8.43 -18.79 14.13
CA SER A 27 -7.01 -18.59 14.47
C SER A 27 -6.72 -18.45 15.96
N GLN A 28 -7.71 -18.67 16.84
CA GLN A 28 -7.60 -18.48 18.29
C GLN A 28 -6.41 -19.23 18.91
N GLU A 29 -6.21 -20.50 18.51
CA GLU A 29 -5.09 -21.31 18.97
C GLU A 29 -3.74 -20.74 18.54
N LEU A 30 -3.65 -20.08 17.37
CA LEU A 30 -2.42 -19.41 16.92
C LEU A 30 -2.16 -18.16 17.76
N VAL A 31 -3.18 -17.33 17.93
CA VAL A 31 -3.14 -16.09 18.72
C VAL A 31 -2.71 -16.38 20.16
N ARG A 32 -3.15 -17.51 20.72
CA ARG A 32 -2.80 -17.93 22.07
C ARG A 32 -1.29 -18.06 22.29
N TYR A 33 -0.52 -18.36 21.26
CA TYR A 33 0.93 -18.52 21.35
C TYR A 33 1.72 -17.24 21.11
N LEU A 34 1.06 -16.14 20.71
CA LEU A 34 1.73 -14.85 20.53
C LEU A 34 2.05 -14.24 21.89
N SER A 35 3.25 -13.68 22.03
CA SER A 35 3.57 -12.80 23.16
C SER A 35 2.79 -11.48 23.07
N GLY A 36 2.69 -10.73 24.17
CA GLY A 36 2.06 -9.40 24.15
C GLY A 36 2.69 -8.46 23.11
N GLU A 37 4.02 -8.42 23.04
CA GLU A 37 4.75 -7.62 22.05
C GLU A 37 4.47 -8.05 20.61
N GLN A 38 4.43 -9.37 20.33
CA GLN A 38 4.08 -9.85 18.99
C GLN A 38 2.63 -9.57 18.64
N LEU A 39 1.73 -9.70 19.61
CA LEU A 39 0.32 -9.40 19.43
C LEU A 39 0.12 -7.92 19.11
N ASP A 40 0.79 -7.03 19.83
CA ASP A 40 0.77 -5.59 19.57
C ASP A 40 1.24 -5.28 18.14
N GLN A 41 2.33 -5.89 17.67
CA GLN A 41 2.79 -5.74 16.29
C GLN A 41 1.79 -6.29 15.27
N VAL A 42 1.13 -7.43 15.54
CA VAL A 42 0.12 -8.01 14.65
C VAL A 42 -1.14 -7.15 14.57
N LEU A 43 -1.61 -6.63 15.71
CA LEU A 43 -2.74 -5.70 15.78
C LEU A 43 -2.41 -4.39 15.08
N ALA A 44 -1.17 -3.91 15.19
CA ALA A 44 -0.71 -2.77 14.42
C ALA A 44 -0.89 -3.03 12.91
N VAL A 45 -0.56 -4.22 12.40
CA VAL A 45 -0.76 -4.53 10.97
C VAL A 45 -2.25 -4.67 10.62
N ASP A 46 -3.05 -5.37 11.43
CA ASP A 46 -4.44 -5.70 11.08
C ASP A 46 -5.43 -4.54 11.25
N LEU A 47 -5.24 -3.72 12.30
CA LEU A 47 -6.22 -2.73 12.73
C LEU A 47 -6.06 -1.38 12.04
N TRP A 48 -4.95 -1.11 11.37
CA TRP A 48 -4.71 0.20 10.76
C TRP A 48 -4.85 0.10 9.25
N ARG A 49 -5.84 0.82 8.72
CA ARG A 49 -6.18 0.79 7.29
C ARG A 49 -6.20 2.18 6.73
N THR A 50 -5.72 2.32 5.50
CA THR A 50 -5.87 3.55 4.73
C THR A 50 -7.26 3.55 4.10
N PRO A 51 -8.21 4.41 4.53
CA PRO A 51 -9.58 4.38 4.01
C PRO A 51 -9.65 4.81 2.54
N VAL A 52 -8.75 5.72 2.13
CA VAL A 52 -8.62 6.24 0.77
C VAL A 52 -7.14 6.46 0.46
N GLN A 53 -6.72 6.18 -0.78
CA GLN A 53 -5.34 6.36 -1.23
C GLN A 53 -4.74 7.71 -0.82
N GLY A 54 -3.57 7.66 -0.18
CA GLY A 54 -2.83 8.85 0.25
C GLY A 54 -3.43 9.58 1.46
N ALA A 55 -4.55 9.10 2.00
CA ALA A 55 -5.01 9.50 3.32
C ALA A 55 -4.19 8.79 4.41
N ASP A 56 -4.19 9.36 5.60
CA ASP A 56 -3.54 8.76 6.75
C ASP A 56 -4.24 7.44 7.14
N GLU A 57 -3.47 6.50 7.67
CA GLU A 57 -4.04 5.26 8.20
C GLU A 57 -4.96 5.56 9.38
N GLU A 58 -6.15 4.99 9.37
CA GLU A 58 -7.12 5.08 10.45
C GLU A 58 -7.27 3.73 11.15
N LEU A 59 -7.61 3.78 12.43
CA LEU A 59 -7.89 2.59 13.21
C LEU A 59 -9.28 2.04 12.82
N ASP A 60 -9.30 0.80 12.32
CA ASP A 60 -10.51 0.05 11.99
C ASP A 60 -11.13 -0.49 13.29
N ILE A 61 -12.07 0.29 13.81
CA ILE A 61 -12.79 0.02 15.06
C ILE A 61 -13.63 -1.26 14.96
N ASP A 62 -14.26 -1.49 13.82
CA ASP A 62 -15.07 -2.70 13.61
C ASP A 62 -14.18 -3.94 13.70
N ARG A 63 -13.01 -3.90 13.05
CA ARG A 63 -12.05 -5.01 13.11
C ARG A 63 -11.52 -5.24 14.52
N LEU A 64 -11.22 -4.19 15.28
CA LEU A 64 -10.80 -4.29 16.68
C LEU A 64 -11.87 -4.98 17.54
N CYS A 65 -13.13 -4.64 17.32
CA CYS A 65 -14.23 -5.22 18.07
C CYS A 65 -14.36 -6.73 17.83
N VAL A 66 -14.06 -7.20 16.61
CA VAL A 66 -13.96 -8.65 16.32
C VAL A 66 -12.86 -9.32 17.16
N TRP A 67 -11.69 -8.67 17.32
CA TRP A 67 -10.63 -9.20 18.18
C TRP A 67 -11.06 -9.34 19.65
N ILE A 68 -11.70 -8.32 20.20
CA ILE A 68 -12.22 -8.33 21.57
C ILE A 68 -13.25 -9.45 21.74
N ASP A 69 -14.16 -9.61 20.78
CA ASP A 69 -15.15 -10.69 20.79
C ASP A 69 -14.53 -12.07 20.81
N VAL A 70 -13.54 -12.28 19.94
CA VAL A 70 -12.82 -13.56 19.83
C VAL A 70 -12.10 -13.89 21.14
N TRP A 71 -11.49 -12.90 21.80
CA TRP A 71 -10.88 -13.13 23.12
C TRP A 71 -11.91 -13.32 24.24
N SER A 72 -13.06 -12.64 24.18
CA SER A 72 -14.15 -12.77 25.15
C SER A 72 -14.76 -14.17 25.14
N GLN A 73 -14.87 -14.80 23.95
CA GLN A 73 -15.39 -16.16 23.80
C GLN A 73 -14.56 -17.23 24.54
N GLU A 74 -13.24 -17.02 24.65
CA GLU A 74 -12.34 -17.88 25.43
C GLU A 74 -12.44 -17.62 26.95
N GLY A 75 -12.96 -16.45 27.34
CA GLY A 75 -13.32 -16.09 28.71
C GLY A 75 -12.62 -14.82 29.24
N GLU A 76 -13.20 -14.25 30.30
CA GLU A 76 -12.76 -12.96 30.89
C GLU A 76 -11.26 -12.93 31.28
N ALA A 77 -10.72 -14.03 31.81
CA ALA A 77 -9.31 -14.12 32.20
C ALA A 77 -8.37 -13.98 31.00
N TYR A 78 -8.73 -14.61 29.87
CA TYR A 78 -7.96 -14.59 28.64
C TYR A 78 -8.03 -13.20 27.98
N LEU A 79 -9.22 -12.61 27.94
CA LEU A 79 -9.40 -11.23 27.49
C LEU A 79 -8.54 -10.26 28.30
N TYR A 80 -8.55 -10.36 29.62
CA TYR A 80 -7.68 -9.56 30.49
C TYR A 80 -6.18 -9.75 30.18
N GLU A 81 -5.72 -11.00 30.10
CA GLU A 81 -4.32 -11.31 29.78
C GLU A 81 -3.90 -10.68 28.45
N ARG A 82 -4.75 -10.76 27.42
CA ARG A 82 -4.47 -10.17 26.10
C ARG A 82 -4.43 -8.65 26.14
N LEU A 83 -5.40 -8.01 26.80
CA LEU A 83 -5.44 -6.55 26.93
C LEU A 83 -4.22 -6.01 27.68
N THR A 84 -3.86 -6.63 28.81
CA THR A 84 -2.66 -6.20 29.57
C THR A 84 -1.33 -6.48 28.87
N GLY A 85 -1.33 -7.35 27.86
CA GLY A 85 -0.17 -7.57 27.00
C GLY A 85 0.07 -6.47 25.97
N LEU A 86 -0.90 -5.57 25.76
CA LEU A 86 -0.79 -4.44 24.85
C LEU A 86 -0.16 -3.22 25.53
N ASP A 87 0.40 -2.31 24.74
CA ASP A 87 0.91 -1.05 25.24
C ASP A 87 -0.22 -0.19 25.82
N GLU A 88 0.06 0.49 26.94
CA GLU A 88 -0.95 1.27 27.65
C GLU A 88 -1.46 2.45 26.81
N ASP A 89 -0.58 3.11 26.04
CA ASP A 89 -1.00 4.20 25.15
C ASP A 89 -1.94 3.67 24.07
N TYR A 90 -1.72 2.42 23.62
CA TYR A 90 -2.62 1.76 22.68
C TYR A 90 -3.99 1.54 23.32
N LEU A 91 -4.07 0.98 24.53
CA LEU A 91 -5.34 0.81 25.25
C LEU A 91 -6.07 2.14 25.47
N VAL A 92 -5.35 3.22 25.80
CA VAL A 92 -5.92 4.57 25.93
C VAL A 92 -6.55 5.02 24.61
N LEU A 93 -5.85 4.84 23.48
CA LEU A 93 -6.39 5.13 22.16
C LEU A 93 -7.67 4.31 21.90
N LEU A 94 -7.63 3.00 22.14
CA LEU A 94 -8.78 2.10 21.94
C LEU A 94 -10.02 2.59 22.70
N PHE A 95 -9.88 2.86 23.99
CA PHE A 95 -11.01 3.32 24.81
C PHE A 95 -11.50 4.72 24.39
N SER A 96 -10.61 5.59 23.90
CA SER A 96 -11.00 6.92 23.44
C SER A 96 -11.79 6.91 22.13
N GLU A 97 -11.53 5.96 21.24
CA GLU A 97 -12.27 5.81 19.98
C GLU A 97 -13.63 5.10 20.18
N LEU A 98 -13.70 4.20 21.16
CA LEU A 98 -14.91 3.41 21.43
C LEU A 98 -15.88 4.08 22.40
N THR A 99 -15.37 4.94 23.29
CA THR A 99 -16.15 5.47 24.42
C THR A 99 -15.88 6.94 24.71
N VAL A 100 -16.90 7.60 25.25
CA VAL A 100 -16.76 8.89 25.91
C VAL A 100 -16.58 8.65 27.40
N VAL A 101 -15.37 8.92 27.90
CA VAL A 101 -15.03 8.80 29.33
C VAL A 101 -15.21 10.17 30.00
N ARG A 102 -16.07 10.22 31.03
CA ARG A 102 -16.33 11.42 31.84
C ARG A 102 -16.01 11.19 33.31
N SER A 103 -15.49 12.20 33.99
CA SER A 103 -15.32 12.16 35.44
C SER A 103 -16.64 12.44 36.16
N LEU A 104 -17.03 11.57 37.11
CA LEU A 104 -18.25 11.68 37.93
C LEU A 104 -18.21 12.85 38.91
N THR A 105 -17.03 13.39 39.21
CA THR A 105 -16.91 14.60 40.04
C THR A 105 -17.45 15.85 39.34
N ALA A 106 -17.66 15.82 38.02
CA ALA A 106 -17.99 16.99 37.23
C ALA A 106 -19.50 17.19 36.95
N GLN A 107 -20.37 16.17 37.01
CA GLN A 107 -21.80 16.33 36.70
C GLN A 107 -22.67 15.14 37.13
N ILE A 108 -23.92 15.40 37.51
CA ILE A 108 -24.99 14.39 37.65
C ILE A 108 -25.44 14.03 36.23
N VAL A 109 -25.14 12.82 35.77
CA VAL A 109 -25.45 12.36 34.41
C VAL A 109 -26.69 11.45 34.44
N ASP A 110 -27.73 11.83 33.69
CA ASP A 110 -29.00 11.08 33.53
C ASP A 110 -28.98 10.17 32.28
N GLN A 111 -27.80 9.92 31.71
CA GLN A 111 -27.62 9.14 30.49
C GLN A 111 -27.15 7.70 30.78
N PRO A 112 -27.54 6.72 29.94
CA PRO A 112 -27.11 5.34 30.08
C PRO A 112 -25.59 5.23 29.85
N GLY A 113 -24.91 4.57 30.78
CA GLY A 113 -23.47 4.31 30.74
C GLY A 113 -23.07 3.34 31.86
N MET A 114 -21.81 2.95 31.87
CA MET A 114 -21.24 2.14 32.95
C MET A 114 -20.30 2.97 33.82
N ILE A 115 -20.41 2.75 35.13
CA ILE A 115 -19.60 3.44 36.12
C ILE A 115 -18.48 2.52 36.58
N PHE A 116 -17.25 3.00 36.46
CA PHE A 116 -16.04 2.37 36.98
C PHE A 116 -15.32 3.37 37.88
N ALA A 117 -15.26 3.09 39.18
CA ALA A 117 -14.76 4.04 40.18
C ALA A 117 -15.42 5.44 40.04
N ASP A 118 -14.62 6.46 39.72
CA ASP A 118 -15.03 7.85 39.55
C ASP A 118 -15.26 8.23 38.08
N PHE A 119 -15.34 7.25 37.17
CA PHE A 119 -15.50 7.48 35.74
C PHE A 119 -16.81 6.88 35.22
N LEU A 120 -17.48 7.62 34.35
CA LEU A 120 -18.62 7.18 33.55
C LEU A 120 -18.15 6.94 32.12
N LEU A 121 -18.30 5.70 31.65
CA LEU A 121 -18.09 5.32 30.26
C LEU A 121 -19.42 5.32 29.53
N GLN A 122 -19.46 6.01 28.39
CA GLN A 122 -20.61 6.04 27.49
C GLN A 122 -20.19 5.53 26.11
N PRO A 123 -21.06 4.78 25.39
CA PRO A 123 -20.74 4.33 24.05
C PRO A 123 -20.70 5.51 23.07
N LEU A 124 -19.67 5.55 22.22
CA LEU A 124 -19.70 6.39 21.01
C LEU A 124 -20.63 5.76 19.95
N ALA A 125 -20.61 4.43 19.85
CA ALA A 125 -21.45 3.64 18.97
C ALA A 125 -22.20 2.53 19.75
N GLN A 126 -23.52 2.44 19.60
CA GLN A 126 -24.33 1.51 20.40
C GLN A 126 -24.13 0.03 20.05
N HIS A 127 -23.76 -0.28 18.81
CA HIS A 127 -23.67 -1.65 18.33
C HIS A 127 -22.46 -2.41 18.89
N GLU A 128 -21.37 -1.70 19.21
CA GLU A 128 -20.14 -2.26 19.76
C GLU A 128 -20.07 -2.25 21.30
N TRP A 129 -21.05 -1.59 21.95
CA TRP A 129 -20.98 -1.28 23.38
C TRP A 129 -20.79 -2.49 24.28
N GLY A 130 -21.44 -3.62 23.97
CA GLY A 130 -21.32 -4.84 24.78
C GLY A 130 -19.88 -5.33 24.88
N ARG A 131 -19.14 -5.30 23.77
CA ARG A 131 -17.75 -5.78 23.69
C ARG A 131 -16.80 -4.91 24.51
N VAL A 132 -17.03 -3.60 24.46
CA VAL A 132 -16.26 -2.64 25.23
C VAL A 132 -16.51 -2.77 26.73
N VAL A 133 -17.77 -3.01 27.11
CA VAL A 133 -18.16 -3.29 28.48
C VAL A 133 -17.48 -4.56 29.00
N ASP A 134 -17.43 -5.61 28.19
CA ASP A 134 -16.77 -6.87 28.56
C ASP A 134 -15.27 -6.66 28.78
N ALA A 135 -14.60 -5.94 27.87
CA ALA A 135 -13.19 -5.57 28.02
C ALA A 135 -12.92 -4.74 29.27
N ALA A 136 -13.72 -3.69 29.51
CA ALA A 136 -13.59 -2.85 30.71
C ALA A 136 -13.88 -3.63 32.00
N SER A 137 -14.90 -4.49 31.99
CA SER A 137 -15.26 -5.31 33.15
C SER A 137 -14.19 -6.35 33.48
N ALA A 138 -13.57 -6.96 32.46
CA ALA A 138 -12.42 -7.85 32.63
C ALA A 138 -11.25 -7.11 33.27
N LEU A 139 -10.84 -5.96 32.72
CA LEU A 139 -9.78 -5.13 33.29
C LEU A 139 -10.10 -4.71 34.74
N TRP A 140 -11.33 -4.28 35.02
CA TRP A 140 -11.74 -3.89 36.37
C TRP A 140 -11.66 -5.05 37.38
N ARG A 141 -12.10 -6.25 36.97
CA ARG A 141 -12.17 -7.43 37.83
C ARG A 141 -10.80 -7.95 38.24
N TYR A 142 -9.83 -7.94 37.31
CA TYR A 142 -8.49 -8.45 37.55
C TYR A 142 -7.52 -7.36 38.02
N GLU A 143 -7.62 -6.13 37.50
CA GLU A 143 -6.69 -5.04 37.79
C GLU A 143 -7.33 -3.63 37.64
N ALA A 144 -8.17 -3.27 38.62
CA ALA A 144 -8.89 -2.00 38.67
C ALA A 144 -7.99 -0.74 38.53
N ASP A 145 -6.77 -0.77 39.06
CA ASP A 145 -5.84 0.35 39.02
C ASP A 145 -5.39 0.67 37.58
N THR A 146 -5.15 -0.37 36.77
CA THR A 146 -4.75 -0.21 35.37
C THR A 146 -5.89 0.36 34.54
N LEU A 147 -7.13 -0.14 34.71
CA LEU A 147 -8.30 0.48 34.07
C LEU A 147 -8.45 1.95 34.48
N THR A 148 -8.31 2.26 35.77
CA THR A 148 -8.45 3.63 36.29
C THR A 148 -7.43 4.58 35.67
N ARG A 149 -6.20 4.12 35.45
CA ARG A 149 -5.13 4.90 34.81
C ARG A 149 -5.41 5.12 33.31
N ILE A 150 -5.84 4.07 32.61
CA ILE A 150 -6.26 4.15 31.20
C ILE A 150 -7.41 5.15 31.07
N LEU A 151 -8.47 5.00 31.87
CA LEU A 151 -9.63 5.89 31.84
C LEU A 151 -9.27 7.33 32.18
N ARG A 152 -8.40 7.56 33.18
CA ARG A 152 -7.91 8.89 33.51
C ARG A 152 -7.22 9.55 32.32
N ASN A 153 -6.41 8.80 31.59
CA ASN A 153 -5.72 9.29 30.40
C ASN A 153 -6.67 9.41 29.20
N ALA A 154 -7.75 8.62 29.16
CA ALA A 154 -8.77 8.66 28.12
C ALA A 154 -9.82 9.75 28.32
N VAL A 155 -9.95 10.34 29.51
CA VAL A 155 -10.95 11.39 29.80
C VAL A 155 -10.92 12.46 28.72
N SER A 156 -12.09 12.69 28.12
CA SER A 156 -12.35 13.77 27.18
C SER A 156 -12.92 14.93 27.99
N GLU A 157 -12.05 15.80 28.49
CA GLU A 157 -12.49 17.07 29.08
C GLU A 157 -12.87 18.03 27.94
N THR A 158 -14.00 17.78 27.27
CA THR A 158 -14.69 18.73 26.36
C THR A 158 -13.92 19.31 25.16
N ASP A 159 -12.63 19.07 25.01
CA ASP A 159 -11.84 19.47 23.85
C ASP A 159 -11.77 18.30 22.86
N ASP A 160 -12.54 18.39 21.76
CA ASP A 160 -12.40 17.51 20.59
C ASP A 160 -10.94 17.46 20.09
N ASP A 161 -10.16 18.52 20.35
CA ASP A 161 -8.74 18.63 20.02
C ASP A 161 -7.86 17.58 20.75
N ALA A 162 -8.25 17.14 21.95
CA ALA A 162 -7.45 16.18 22.73
C ALA A 162 -7.48 14.77 22.15
N VAL A 163 -8.63 14.34 21.59
CA VAL A 163 -8.76 13.03 20.91
C VAL A 163 -7.98 13.06 19.60
N GLY A 164 -8.11 14.15 18.83
CA GLY A 164 -7.34 14.35 17.60
C GLY A 164 -5.83 14.28 17.82
N ASN A 165 -5.32 14.92 18.88
CA ASN A 165 -3.89 14.88 19.21
C ASN A 165 -3.39 13.48 19.57
N ARG A 166 -4.18 12.67 20.30
CA ARG A 166 -3.79 11.30 20.66
C ARG A 166 -3.74 10.37 19.45
N LYS A 167 -4.72 10.49 18.53
CA LYS A 167 -4.71 9.77 17.25
C LYS A 167 -3.45 10.15 16.45
N ALA A 168 -3.14 11.44 16.36
CA ALA A 168 -1.95 11.93 15.70
C ALA A 168 -0.65 11.40 16.35
N ASP A 169 -0.57 11.35 17.68
CA ASP A 169 0.61 10.82 18.39
C ASP A 169 0.81 9.32 18.15
N ALA A 170 -0.27 8.52 18.19
CA ALA A 170 -0.20 7.08 17.90
C ALA A 170 0.19 6.81 16.44
N GLN A 171 -0.42 7.54 15.50
CA GLN A 171 -0.03 7.54 14.09
C GLN A 171 1.45 7.92 13.93
N HIS A 172 1.91 8.96 14.62
CA HIS A 172 3.29 9.44 14.54
C HIS A 172 4.29 8.43 15.09
N LYS A 173 4.04 7.81 16.25
CA LYS A 173 4.91 6.76 16.82
C LYS A 173 5.03 5.56 15.88
N ARG A 174 3.91 5.13 15.31
CA ARG A 174 3.88 4.05 14.32
C ARG A 174 4.66 4.43 13.06
N GLN A 175 4.44 5.64 12.56
CA GLN A 175 5.12 6.17 11.39
C GLN A 175 6.64 6.23 11.60
N GLN A 176 7.10 6.70 12.76
CA GLN A 176 8.52 6.67 13.12
C GLN A 176 9.09 5.24 13.16
N SER A 177 8.34 4.26 13.68
CA SER A 177 8.78 2.87 13.70
C SER A 177 8.91 2.28 12.29
N ARG A 178 7.99 2.62 11.38
CA ARG A 178 8.04 2.24 9.97
C ARG A 178 9.18 2.95 9.21
N GLU A 179 9.41 4.23 9.48
CA GLU A 179 10.54 4.97 8.92
C GLU A 179 11.88 4.39 9.34
N LYS A 180 12.03 3.96 10.60
CA LYS A 180 13.23 3.25 11.08
C LYS A 180 13.45 1.92 10.34
N GLN A 181 12.37 1.29 9.86
CA GLN A 181 12.42 0.08 9.04
C GLN A 181 12.61 0.39 7.55
N GLY A 182 12.71 1.67 7.15
CA GLY A 182 12.92 2.11 5.77
C GLY A 182 11.65 2.30 4.96
N TYR A 183 10.46 2.28 5.57
CA TYR A 183 9.22 2.59 4.86
C TYR A 183 9.06 4.10 4.66
N VAL A 184 8.30 4.47 3.62
CA VAL A 184 7.97 5.86 3.27
C VAL A 184 6.54 6.15 3.73
N GLU A 185 6.30 7.35 4.27
CA GLU A 185 4.97 7.80 4.66
C GLU A 185 4.02 7.83 3.44
N ALA A 186 2.76 7.43 3.64
CA ALA A 186 1.77 7.43 2.56
C ALA A 186 1.51 8.85 2.02
N SER A 187 1.49 9.85 2.91
CA SER A 187 1.34 11.26 2.54
C SER A 187 2.51 11.75 1.68
N ASP A 188 3.75 11.42 2.04
CA ASP A 188 4.97 11.71 1.27
C ASP A 188 4.99 11.00 -0.07
N ALA A 189 4.63 9.70 -0.10
CA ALA A 189 4.56 8.92 -1.31
C ALA A 189 3.52 9.52 -2.28
N GLY A 190 2.33 9.86 -1.77
CA GLY A 190 1.27 10.53 -2.52
C GLY A 190 1.70 11.91 -3.03
N ALA A 191 2.35 12.72 -2.20
CA ALA A 191 2.89 14.02 -2.58
C ALA A 191 3.99 13.91 -3.65
N PHE A 192 4.88 12.92 -3.53
CA PHE A 192 5.92 12.64 -4.52
C PHE A 192 5.32 12.25 -5.87
N LEU A 193 4.39 11.29 -5.90
CA LEU A 193 3.74 10.85 -7.13
C LEU A 193 2.87 11.95 -7.75
N SER A 194 2.14 12.72 -6.95
CA SER A 194 1.33 13.85 -7.42
C SER A 194 2.19 15.00 -7.95
N GLY A 195 3.34 15.27 -7.31
CA GLY A 195 4.34 16.20 -7.82
C GLY A 195 4.81 15.81 -9.21
N ILE A 196 5.06 14.52 -9.45
CA ILE A 196 5.43 14.03 -10.79
C ILE A 196 4.31 14.29 -11.81
N LYS A 197 3.04 14.08 -11.45
CA LYS A 197 1.91 14.30 -12.37
C LYS A 197 1.76 15.76 -12.83
N ASN A 198 2.08 16.71 -11.94
CA ASN A 198 1.83 18.14 -12.15
C ASN A 198 3.00 18.91 -12.79
N GLU A 199 4.19 18.31 -12.85
CA GLU A 199 5.40 18.95 -13.40
C GLU A 199 5.52 18.76 -14.93
N THR A 200 6.25 19.66 -15.60
CA THR A 200 6.39 19.68 -17.07
C THR A 200 7.47 18.72 -17.55
N SER A 201 7.22 18.00 -18.65
CA SER A 201 8.11 16.97 -19.21
C SER A 201 9.57 17.40 -19.44
N VAL A 202 9.80 18.65 -19.85
CA VAL A 202 11.13 19.19 -20.15
C VAL A 202 12.00 19.29 -18.91
N TYR A 203 11.42 19.59 -17.75
CA TYR A 203 12.16 19.76 -16.50
C TYR A 203 12.80 18.44 -16.01
N TRP A 204 12.18 17.29 -16.33
CA TRP A 204 12.68 15.96 -15.97
C TRP A 204 13.92 15.54 -16.71
N LEU A 205 13.96 15.91 -17.99
CA LEU A 205 15.09 15.61 -18.84
C LEU A 205 16.31 16.44 -18.46
N GLU A 206 16.17 17.52 -17.69
CA GLU A 206 17.29 18.38 -17.34
C GLU A 206 17.66 18.29 -15.84
N SER A 207 16.74 17.86 -14.99
CA SER A 207 16.97 17.82 -13.54
C SER A 207 17.83 16.62 -13.13
N THR A 208 19.02 16.92 -12.59
CA THR A 208 19.98 15.93 -12.08
C THR A 208 19.98 15.80 -10.55
N ALA A 209 19.23 16.67 -9.86
CA ALA A 209 19.19 16.76 -8.41
C ALA A 209 18.02 15.98 -7.80
N TYR A 210 18.19 15.50 -6.57
CA TYR A 210 17.10 14.91 -5.80
C TYR A 210 16.03 15.94 -5.46
N CYS A 211 14.78 15.51 -5.49
CA CYS A 211 13.67 16.24 -4.89
C CYS A 211 13.82 16.29 -3.35
N PRO A 212 13.12 17.21 -2.67
CA PRO A 212 13.17 17.31 -1.22
C PRO A 212 12.83 16.01 -0.48
N ILE A 213 11.83 15.25 -0.96
CA ILE A 213 11.33 14.02 -0.31
C ILE A 213 12.39 12.90 -0.34
N PRO A 214 12.91 12.42 -1.50
CA PRO A 214 13.99 11.43 -1.52
C PRO A 214 15.23 11.90 -0.76
N ARG A 215 15.56 13.20 -0.82
CA ARG A 215 16.70 13.75 -0.08
C ARG A 215 16.53 13.61 1.42
N ARG A 216 15.33 13.86 1.96
CA ARG A 216 15.02 13.67 3.38
C ARG A 216 15.12 12.20 3.77
N TYR A 217 14.56 11.32 2.96
CA TYR A 217 14.59 9.87 3.17
C TYR A 217 16.02 9.31 3.19
N PHE A 218 16.87 9.67 2.23
CA PHE A 218 18.26 9.19 2.23
C PHE A 218 19.10 9.81 3.35
N ALA A 219 18.76 11.02 3.80
CA ALA A 219 19.41 11.64 4.95
C ALA A 219 19.06 10.92 6.27
N SER A 220 17.82 10.45 6.44
CA SER A 220 17.44 9.67 7.62
C SER A 220 18.15 8.30 7.64
N LEU A 221 18.22 7.61 6.50
CA LEU A 221 18.98 6.35 6.39
C LEU A 221 20.47 6.52 6.71
N ALA A 222 21.12 7.57 6.19
CA ALA A 222 22.53 7.84 6.48
C ALA A 222 22.79 8.18 7.96
N GLY A 223 21.80 8.73 8.67
CA GLY A 223 21.87 9.00 10.11
C GLY A 223 21.69 7.75 10.99
N ILE A 224 21.08 6.68 10.46
CA ILE A 224 20.92 5.41 11.18
C ILE A 224 22.27 4.66 11.25
N ASP A 225 23.11 4.77 10.22
CA ASP A 225 24.42 4.10 10.15
C ASP A 225 25.54 4.86 10.88
N GLY A 226 25.31 6.09 11.32
CA GLY A 226 26.30 6.94 11.99
C GLY A 226 25.84 7.37 13.39
N THR A 227 26.50 6.83 14.42
CA THR A 227 26.37 7.13 15.87
C THR A 227 25.22 6.46 16.62
N ALA A 228 25.30 5.14 16.76
CA ALA A 228 24.86 4.47 17.98
C ALA A 228 26.11 4.04 18.78
N GLU A 229 26.57 4.91 19.70
CA GLU A 229 27.32 4.43 20.85
C GLU A 229 26.40 3.49 21.66
N PRO A 230 26.91 2.37 22.19
CA PRO A 230 26.09 1.45 22.97
C PRO A 230 25.71 2.14 24.28
N ASN A 231 24.46 2.61 24.37
CA ASN A 231 23.87 3.05 25.62
C ASN A 231 23.78 1.85 26.56
N ALA A 232 24.81 1.71 27.39
CA ALA A 232 24.81 0.88 28.59
C ALA A 232 23.83 1.49 29.59
N SER A 233 22.57 1.06 29.51
CA SER A 233 21.57 1.29 30.56
C SER A 233 21.06 -0.07 31.02
N ASN A 234 21.38 -0.33 32.29
CA ASN A 234 21.00 -1.44 33.15
C ASN A 234 19.61 -2.05 32.88
N HIS A 235 19.58 -3.26 32.33
CA HIS A 235 18.51 -4.21 32.63
C HIS A 235 19.05 -5.20 33.67
N ALA A 236 18.44 -5.16 34.85
CA ALA A 236 18.60 -6.16 35.88
C ALA A 236 18.10 -7.52 35.37
N ASP A 237 18.77 -8.58 35.83
CA ASP A 237 18.51 -10.00 35.57
C ASP A 237 17.02 -10.35 35.46
N VAL A 238 16.56 -10.60 34.24
CA VAL A 238 15.36 -11.40 33.98
C VAL A 238 15.83 -12.83 33.69
N PRO A 239 15.33 -13.86 34.38
CA PRO A 239 15.74 -15.23 34.14
C PRO A 239 15.30 -15.66 32.73
N VAL A 240 16.29 -15.94 31.89
CA VAL A 240 16.10 -16.52 30.55
C VAL A 240 15.37 -17.84 30.72
N THR A 241 14.10 -17.86 30.34
CA THR A 241 13.31 -19.08 30.26
C THR A 241 13.80 -19.86 29.05
N GLU A 242 14.31 -21.07 29.26
CA GLU A 242 14.81 -21.98 28.21
C GLU A 242 13.73 -22.17 27.14
N GLN A 243 13.88 -21.49 26.01
CA GLN A 243 13.02 -21.70 24.85
C GLN A 243 13.34 -23.06 24.21
N PRO A 244 12.33 -23.84 23.78
CA PRO A 244 12.56 -25.10 23.11
C PRO A 244 13.23 -24.86 21.75
N ASN A 245 14.44 -25.38 21.60
CA ASN A 245 15.22 -25.30 20.38
C ASN A 245 14.58 -26.20 19.29
N ILE A 246 13.87 -25.59 18.35
CA ILE A 246 13.31 -26.32 17.19
C ILE A 246 14.47 -26.79 16.30
N ASP A 247 14.42 -28.05 15.86
CA ASP A 247 15.37 -28.56 14.87
C ASP A 247 15.24 -27.76 13.55
N ALA A 248 16.38 -27.29 13.03
CA ALA A 248 16.44 -26.50 11.79
C ALA A 248 15.74 -27.19 10.60
N ALA A 249 15.71 -28.52 10.58
CA ALA A 249 15.01 -29.30 9.57
C ALA A 249 13.48 -29.18 9.66
N GLU A 250 12.92 -29.08 10.86
CA GLU A 250 11.48 -28.91 11.07
C GLU A 250 11.02 -27.49 10.73
N ARG A 251 11.84 -26.48 11.05
CA ARG A 251 11.63 -25.09 10.63
C ARG A 251 11.64 -24.97 9.09
N ALA A 252 12.60 -25.59 8.42
CA ALA A 252 12.66 -25.57 6.95
C ALA A 252 11.43 -26.22 6.29
N ARG A 253 10.85 -27.27 6.92
CA ARG A 253 9.60 -27.90 6.44
C ARG A 253 8.40 -26.98 6.60
N LEU A 254 8.26 -26.33 7.76
CA LEU A 254 7.19 -25.35 8.01
C LEU A 254 7.29 -24.16 7.05
N ASP A 255 8.50 -23.65 6.83
CA ASP A 255 8.77 -22.60 5.85
C ASP A 255 8.35 -23.02 4.44
N ALA A 256 8.68 -24.23 4.02
CA ALA A 256 8.29 -24.76 2.70
C ALA A 256 6.77 -24.88 2.55
N LEU A 257 6.06 -25.31 3.60
CA LEU A 257 4.59 -25.39 3.60
C LEU A 257 3.94 -24.01 3.53
N LEU A 258 4.49 -23.00 4.22
CA LEU A 258 3.99 -21.63 4.09
C LEU A 258 4.26 -21.02 2.70
N VAL A 259 5.37 -21.36 2.06
CA VAL A 259 5.64 -20.95 0.68
C VAL A 259 4.70 -21.64 -0.30
N GLU A 260 4.42 -22.93 -0.12
CA GLU A 260 3.48 -23.70 -0.97
C GLU A 260 2.03 -23.21 -0.84
N SER A 261 1.68 -22.62 0.31
CA SER A 261 0.36 -22.04 0.58
C SER A 261 0.24 -20.54 0.27
N ASP A 262 1.27 -19.93 -0.35
CA ASP A 262 1.38 -18.50 -0.63
C ASP A 262 1.31 -17.60 0.64
N LEU A 263 1.48 -18.17 1.84
CA LEU A 263 1.44 -17.47 3.13
C LEU A 263 2.78 -16.84 3.52
N LYS A 264 3.88 -17.38 3.00
CA LYS A 264 5.22 -16.82 3.18
C LYS A 264 5.74 -16.32 1.83
N GLU A 265 5.65 -15.02 1.61
CA GLU A 265 6.67 -14.36 0.81
C GLU A 265 7.94 -14.40 1.66
N THR A 266 8.95 -15.14 1.20
CA THR A 266 10.31 -15.12 1.78
C THR A 266 10.69 -13.67 2.07
N ALA A 267 10.80 -13.31 3.35
CA ALA A 267 11.28 -11.99 3.77
C ALA A 267 12.56 -11.71 2.97
N PRO A 268 12.58 -10.72 2.07
CA PRO A 268 13.79 -10.47 1.35
C PRO A 268 14.73 -9.72 2.29
N PRO A 269 16.06 -9.96 2.19
CA PRO A 269 17.02 -8.94 2.61
C PRO A 269 16.65 -7.60 1.93
N PRO A 270 17.01 -6.45 2.50
CA PRO A 270 16.70 -5.12 1.94
C PRO A 270 16.89 -5.13 0.43
N LEU A 271 15.77 -5.09 -0.31
CA LEU A 271 15.65 -5.21 -1.77
C LEU A 271 16.92 -5.67 -2.51
N MET A 272 17.40 -6.90 -2.24
CA MET A 272 18.30 -7.53 -3.20
C MET A 272 17.44 -8.21 -4.24
N LEU A 273 17.44 -7.64 -5.44
CA LEU A 273 16.91 -8.17 -6.68
C LEU A 273 17.24 -9.67 -6.83
N ALA A 274 16.41 -10.55 -6.28
CA ALA A 274 16.32 -11.91 -6.78
C ALA A 274 15.73 -11.79 -8.19
N ALA A 275 16.53 -12.12 -9.20
CA ALA A 275 16.13 -12.00 -10.60
C ALA A 275 14.80 -12.73 -10.82
N PRO A 276 13.72 -12.03 -11.23
CA PRO A 276 12.47 -12.71 -11.52
C PRO A 276 12.68 -13.65 -12.70
N SER A 277 12.24 -14.90 -12.55
CA SER A 277 12.42 -16.01 -13.50
C SER A 277 11.56 -15.90 -14.78
N GLY A 278 11.10 -14.70 -15.13
CA GLY A 278 10.41 -14.41 -16.39
C GLY A 278 11.41 -14.15 -17.52
N SER A 279 11.04 -14.47 -18.76
CA SER A 279 11.87 -14.40 -19.98
C SER A 279 12.98 -13.35 -19.91
N GLU A 280 14.23 -13.82 -19.77
CA GLU A 280 15.43 -13.05 -19.44
C GLU A 280 15.78 -11.91 -20.41
N ASP A 281 15.08 -11.82 -21.54
CA ASP A 281 15.51 -11.05 -22.70
C ASP A 281 14.98 -9.60 -22.77
N ASP A 282 13.95 -9.25 -21.98
CA ASP A 282 13.28 -7.94 -22.11
C ASP A 282 13.82 -6.87 -21.13
N ARG A 283 14.37 -7.26 -19.97
CA ARG A 283 14.86 -6.32 -18.95
C ARG A 283 16.29 -5.85 -19.14
N LYS A 284 16.63 -5.49 -20.38
CA LYS A 284 18.00 -5.21 -20.79
C LYS A 284 18.49 -3.86 -20.26
N LEU A 285 17.66 -2.82 -20.32
CA LEU A 285 18.14 -1.45 -20.09
C LEU A 285 18.52 -1.17 -18.63
N VAL A 286 17.68 -1.57 -17.65
CA VAL A 286 18.01 -1.37 -16.23
C VAL A 286 19.20 -2.20 -15.80
N ARG A 287 19.28 -3.46 -16.24
CA ARG A 287 20.44 -4.32 -15.97
C ARG A 287 21.70 -3.75 -16.60
N GLN A 288 21.63 -3.27 -17.84
CA GLN A 288 22.75 -2.61 -18.51
C GLN A 288 23.19 -1.37 -17.73
N ALA A 289 22.26 -0.46 -17.40
CA ALA A 289 22.55 0.74 -16.61
C ALA A 289 23.25 0.41 -15.28
N LEU A 290 22.71 -0.53 -14.51
CA LEU A 290 23.32 -0.97 -13.25
C LEU A 290 24.69 -1.63 -13.45
N SER A 291 24.86 -2.43 -14.52
CA SER A 291 26.15 -3.05 -14.83
C SER A 291 27.20 -2.03 -15.24
N THR A 292 26.81 -0.97 -15.96
CA THR A 292 27.67 0.14 -16.35
C THR A 292 28.07 0.95 -15.11
N VAL A 293 27.12 1.29 -14.23
CA VAL A 293 27.41 1.92 -12.93
C VAL A 293 28.35 1.06 -12.09
N TYR A 294 28.15 -0.26 -12.05
CA TYR A 294 29.01 -1.16 -11.30
C TYR A 294 30.44 -1.15 -11.84
N ARG A 295 30.61 -1.12 -13.17
CA ARG A 295 31.92 -1.11 -13.83
C ARG A 295 32.68 0.21 -13.62
N HIS A 296 31.99 1.34 -13.72
CA HIS A 296 32.63 2.67 -13.74
C HIS A 296 32.58 3.41 -12.39
N GLN A 297 31.55 3.19 -11.58
CA GLN A 297 31.28 3.87 -10.31
C GLN A 297 30.74 2.91 -9.25
N PRO A 298 31.50 1.88 -8.82
CA PRO A 298 31.00 0.83 -7.92
C PRO A 298 30.49 1.38 -6.57
N LYS A 299 30.99 2.53 -6.12
CA LYS A 299 30.54 3.21 -4.89
C LYS A 299 29.09 3.70 -4.95
N MET A 300 28.53 3.89 -6.14
CA MET A 300 27.15 4.35 -6.32
C MET A 300 26.13 3.21 -6.28
N ILE A 301 26.55 1.95 -6.37
CA ILE A 301 25.62 0.81 -6.41
C ILE A 301 24.74 0.70 -5.16
N PRO A 302 25.26 0.84 -3.92
CA PRO A 302 24.40 0.87 -2.74
C PRO A 302 23.34 1.98 -2.79
N VAL A 303 23.71 3.15 -3.32
CA VAL A 303 22.77 4.28 -3.51
C VAL A 303 21.67 3.91 -4.51
N ARG A 304 22.01 3.27 -5.63
CA ARG A 304 21.00 2.82 -6.62
C ARG A 304 20.08 1.74 -6.09
N MET A 305 20.59 0.85 -5.25
CA MET A 305 19.75 -0.15 -4.57
C MET A 305 18.81 0.52 -3.56
N ALA A 306 19.29 1.51 -2.81
CA ALA A 306 18.45 2.30 -1.91
C ALA A 306 17.36 3.09 -2.66
N GLU A 307 17.67 3.65 -3.84
CA GLU A 307 16.68 4.29 -4.72
C GLU A 307 15.60 3.32 -5.19
N LEU A 308 15.97 2.11 -5.62
CA LEU A 308 14.99 1.10 -6.01
C LEU A 308 14.09 0.70 -4.85
N GLY A 309 14.65 0.57 -3.65
CA GLY A 309 13.86 0.27 -2.46
C GLY A 309 12.91 1.40 -2.08
N PHE A 310 13.39 2.63 -2.10
CA PHE A 310 12.55 3.82 -1.91
C PHE A 310 11.39 3.86 -2.90
N LEU A 311 11.66 3.68 -4.21
CA LEU A 311 10.63 3.68 -5.25
C LEU A 311 9.62 2.54 -5.06
N GLY A 312 10.07 1.36 -4.62
CA GLY A 312 9.19 0.25 -4.28
C GLY A 312 8.22 0.63 -3.17
N ASN A 313 8.74 1.17 -2.07
CA ASN A 313 7.95 1.60 -0.93
C ASN A 313 6.97 2.72 -1.29
N VAL A 314 7.39 3.67 -2.13
CA VAL A 314 6.51 4.72 -2.66
C VAL A 314 5.34 4.14 -3.45
N LEU A 315 5.56 3.13 -4.30
CA LEU A 315 4.46 2.51 -5.06
C LEU A 315 3.53 1.69 -4.17
N VAL A 316 4.07 0.98 -3.17
CA VAL A 316 3.24 0.23 -2.20
C VAL A 316 2.36 1.17 -1.38
N ALA A 317 2.92 2.28 -0.90
CA ALA A 317 2.19 3.23 -0.05
C ALA A 317 1.30 4.21 -0.83
N GLY A 318 1.68 4.56 -2.06
CA GLY A 318 1.10 5.68 -2.80
C GLY A 318 0.37 5.31 -4.08
N SER A 319 0.30 4.03 -4.49
CA SER A 319 -0.31 3.62 -5.76
C SER A 319 -1.17 2.36 -5.61
N GLU A 320 -2.16 2.23 -6.49
CA GLU A 320 -3.01 1.06 -6.60
C GLU A 320 -2.94 0.45 -7.99
N ILE A 321 -3.19 -0.85 -8.07
CA ILE A 321 -3.35 -1.59 -9.31
C ILE A 321 -4.66 -2.37 -9.26
N GLN A 322 -5.56 -2.07 -10.19
CA GLN A 322 -6.86 -2.75 -10.29
C GLN A 322 -7.67 -2.74 -8.98
N ALA A 323 -7.71 -1.59 -8.30
CA ALA A 323 -8.37 -1.41 -6.98
C ALA A 323 -7.78 -2.29 -5.86
N SER A 324 -6.52 -2.74 -6.00
CA SER A 324 -5.76 -3.41 -4.95
C SER A 324 -4.43 -2.71 -4.73
N THR A 325 -3.93 -2.75 -3.50
CA THR A 325 -2.60 -2.25 -3.18
C THR A 325 -1.53 -3.13 -3.85
N PHE A 326 -0.38 -2.52 -4.17
CA PHE A 326 0.71 -3.31 -4.73
C PHE A 326 1.26 -4.29 -3.69
N SER A 327 1.40 -5.56 -4.07
CA SER A 327 2.32 -6.44 -3.36
C SER A 327 3.76 -5.96 -3.57
N GLU A 328 4.67 -6.25 -2.65
CA GLU A 328 6.07 -5.84 -2.73
C GLU A 328 6.73 -6.30 -4.06
N ARG A 329 6.49 -7.56 -4.43
CA ARG A 329 6.96 -8.11 -5.72
C ARG A 329 6.33 -7.40 -6.91
N GLY A 330 5.04 -7.06 -6.81
CA GLY A 330 4.32 -6.27 -7.81
C GLY A 330 4.94 -4.89 -7.98
N ALA A 331 5.18 -4.18 -6.88
CA ALA A 331 5.80 -2.86 -6.85
C ALA A 331 7.21 -2.90 -7.44
N ALA A 332 8.07 -3.85 -7.02
CA ALA A 332 9.42 -3.97 -7.57
C ALA A 332 9.41 -4.19 -9.10
N ARG A 333 8.47 -5.00 -9.62
CA ARG A 333 8.30 -5.21 -11.06
C ARG A 333 7.80 -3.94 -11.75
N ALA A 334 6.87 -3.21 -11.14
CA ALA A 334 6.34 -1.96 -11.67
C ALA A 334 7.41 -0.85 -11.69
N VAL A 335 8.21 -0.69 -10.63
CA VAL A 335 9.35 0.23 -10.58
C VAL A 335 10.33 -0.07 -11.70
N THR A 336 10.70 -1.35 -11.88
CA THR A 336 11.62 -1.74 -12.96
C THR A 336 11.04 -1.38 -14.32
N ALA A 337 9.77 -1.70 -14.57
CA ALA A 337 9.09 -1.37 -15.83
C ALA A 337 9.03 0.14 -16.08
N LEU A 338 8.76 0.95 -15.05
CA LEU A 338 8.73 2.41 -15.16
C LEU A 338 10.11 3.01 -15.46
N ILE A 339 11.17 2.46 -14.85
CA ILE A 339 12.54 2.89 -15.15
C ILE A 339 12.90 2.48 -16.59
N GLU A 340 12.56 1.27 -17.01
CA GLU A 340 12.77 0.80 -18.39
C GLU A 340 12.02 1.69 -19.39
N LEU A 341 10.77 2.04 -19.09
CA LEU A 341 9.96 2.93 -19.88
C LEU A 341 10.64 4.31 -20.00
N GLY A 342 11.07 4.89 -18.88
CA GLY A 342 11.77 6.17 -18.86
C GLY A 342 13.08 6.17 -19.65
N LEU A 343 13.89 5.12 -19.50
CA LEU A 343 15.13 4.95 -20.28
C LEU A 343 14.83 4.78 -21.78
N SER A 344 13.81 4.02 -22.14
CA SER A 344 13.41 3.82 -23.54
C SER A 344 12.93 5.13 -24.19
N LEU A 345 12.19 5.95 -23.43
CA LEU A 345 11.72 7.26 -23.88
C LEU A 345 12.88 8.26 -24.03
N ALA A 346 13.85 8.24 -23.12
CA ALA A 346 15.05 9.05 -23.21
C ALA A 346 15.87 8.72 -24.47
N LEU A 347 16.07 7.43 -24.75
CA LEU A 347 16.75 6.97 -25.97
C LEU A 347 16.00 7.40 -27.23
N ALA A 348 14.67 7.30 -27.23
CA ALA A 348 13.84 7.74 -28.35
C ALA A 348 13.90 9.26 -28.56
N TYR A 349 14.06 10.04 -27.49
CA TYR A 349 14.13 11.50 -27.55
C TYR A 349 15.49 12.00 -28.05
N GLU A 350 16.59 11.40 -27.60
CA GLU A 350 17.95 11.77 -28.01
C GLU A 350 18.33 11.22 -29.39
N GLU A 351 17.52 10.32 -29.97
CA GLU A 351 17.81 9.55 -31.19
C GLU A 351 19.16 8.82 -31.12
N CYS A 352 19.58 8.46 -29.91
CA CYS A 352 20.88 7.87 -29.60
C CYS A 352 20.79 6.34 -29.45
N ARG A 353 21.93 5.67 -29.66
CA ARG A 353 22.07 4.25 -29.30
C ARG A 353 22.39 4.13 -27.82
N PRO A 354 21.91 3.08 -27.13
CA PRO A 354 22.29 2.84 -25.74
C PRO A 354 23.77 2.48 -25.67
N ASP A 355 24.59 3.40 -25.17
CA ASP A 355 26.00 3.19 -24.88
C ASP A 355 26.31 3.44 -23.39
N ASP A 356 27.54 3.14 -22.98
CA ASP A 356 27.96 3.28 -21.58
C ASP A 356 27.91 4.76 -21.12
N ASP A 357 28.15 5.71 -22.03
CA ASP A 357 28.14 7.15 -21.72
C ASP A 357 26.71 7.64 -21.41
N PHE A 358 25.72 7.23 -22.22
CA PHE A 358 24.30 7.49 -21.95
C PHE A 358 23.88 6.96 -20.57
N PHE A 359 24.22 5.71 -20.27
CA PHE A 359 23.88 5.14 -18.97
C PHE A 359 24.60 5.84 -17.81
N LEU A 360 25.85 6.27 -18.00
CA LEU A 360 26.59 7.02 -16.97
C LEU A 360 26.00 8.40 -16.73
N GLU A 361 25.52 9.07 -17.77
CA GLU A 361 24.82 10.35 -17.61
C GLU A 361 23.50 10.17 -16.84
N TRP A 362 22.69 9.20 -17.24
CA TRP A 362 21.36 9.01 -16.67
C TRP A 362 21.38 8.38 -15.29
N SER A 363 22.27 7.42 -15.05
CA SER A 363 22.33 6.65 -13.80
C SER A 363 23.55 6.95 -12.92
N GLY A 364 24.50 7.78 -13.37
CA GLY A 364 25.66 8.23 -12.58
C GLY A 364 25.44 9.57 -11.85
N THR A 365 24.41 10.34 -12.21
CA THR A 365 24.06 11.61 -11.56
C THR A 365 23.44 11.41 -10.17
N ALA A 366 23.30 12.47 -9.37
CA ALA A 366 22.78 12.34 -8.00
C ALA A 366 21.42 11.61 -7.98
N ALA A 367 20.45 12.04 -8.80
CA ALA A 367 19.11 11.44 -8.85
C ALA A 367 19.02 10.03 -9.48
N GLY A 368 20.10 9.54 -10.12
CA GLY A 368 20.22 8.14 -10.54
C GLY A 368 18.99 7.54 -11.25
N LEU A 369 18.42 6.50 -10.65
CA LEU A 369 17.26 5.77 -11.16
C LEU A 369 15.93 6.48 -10.91
N LEU A 370 15.88 7.49 -10.04
CA LEU A 370 14.68 8.30 -9.84
C LEU A 370 14.33 9.08 -11.10
N ARG A 371 15.32 9.60 -11.82
CA ARG A 371 15.09 10.39 -13.05
C ARG A 371 14.33 9.60 -14.12
N PRO A 372 14.79 8.42 -14.59
CA PRO A 372 14.03 7.61 -15.53
C PRO A 372 12.69 7.13 -14.95
N PHE A 373 12.62 6.80 -13.66
CA PHE A 373 11.33 6.47 -13.03
C PHE A 373 10.31 7.60 -13.17
N ARG A 374 10.70 8.85 -12.90
CA ARG A 374 9.81 10.02 -13.01
C ARG A 374 9.31 10.23 -14.43
N VAL A 375 10.19 10.09 -15.42
CA VAL A 375 9.82 10.19 -16.84
C VAL A 375 8.80 9.10 -17.21
N GLY A 376 9.07 7.85 -16.83
CA GLY A 376 8.17 6.74 -17.09
C GLY A 376 6.80 6.92 -16.40
N TYR A 377 6.81 7.30 -15.12
CA TYR A 377 5.58 7.49 -14.35
C TYR A 377 4.76 8.68 -14.86
N PHE A 378 5.41 9.77 -15.27
CA PHE A 378 4.75 10.91 -15.89
C PHE A 378 3.98 10.53 -17.15
N GLU A 379 4.61 9.79 -18.07
CA GLU A 379 3.94 9.34 -19.29
C GLU A 379 2.83 8.32 -18.99
N LEU A 380 3.04 7.43 -18.03
CA LEU A 380 2.03 6.47 -17.60
C LEU A 380 0.78 7.17 -17.04
N ALA A 381 0.96 8.18 -16.18
CA ALA A 381 -0.13 8.91 -15.54
C ALA A 381 -1.01 9.72 -16.52
N ARG A 382 -0.54 9.95 -17.75
CA ARG A 382 -1.31 10.66 -18.80
C ARG A 382 -2.24 9.74 -19.59
N ILE A 383 -2.01 8.43 -19.55
CA ILE A 383 -2.78 7.45 -20.34
C ILE A 383 -4.29 7.51 -20.06
N PRO A 384 -4.77 7.62 -18.80
CA PRO A 384 -6.21 7.72 -18.54
C PRO A 384 -6.84 8.94 -19.22
N ALA A 385 -6.20 10.10 -19.12
CA ALA A 385 -6.68 11.33 -19.76
C ALA A 385 -6.70 11.21 -21.30
N LEU A 386 -5.64 10.66 -21.90
CA LEU A 386 -5.57 10.38 -23.33
C LEU A 386 -6.67 9.41 -23.79
N THR A 387 -6.99 8.43 -22.95
CA THR A 387 -8.04 7.44 -23.22
C THR A 387 -9.41 8.11 -23.24
N VAL A 388 -9.68 8.98 -22.27
CA VAL A 388 -10.92 9.77 -22.23
C VAL A 388 -11.04 10.67 -23.46
N ASP A 389 -9.98 11.40 -23.82
CA ASP A 389 -9.98 12.27 -25.01
C ASP A 389 -10.23 11.49 -26.30
N ALA A 390 -9.69 10.27 -26.42
CA ALA A 390 -9.94 9.39 -27.55
C ALA A 390 -11.40 8.91 -27.61
N ILE A 391 -12.03 8.61 -26.45
CA ILE A 391 -13.45 8.25 -26.38
C ILE A 391 -14.33 9.41 -26.86
N TYR A 392 -14.05 10.65 -26.40
CA TYR A 392 -14.79 11.83 -26.87
C TYR A 392 -14.55 12.11 -28.36
N ALA A 393 -13.33 11.95 -28.86
CA ALA A 393 -13.05 12.08 -30.30
C ALA A 393 -13.82 11.04 -31.13
N ALA A 394 -13.94 9.80 -30.63
CA ALA A 394 -14.74 8.75 -31.27
C ALA A 394 -16.24 9.10 -31.26
N LYS A 395 -16.78 9.61 -30.13
CA LYS A 395 -18.16 10.13 -30.04
C LYS A 395 -18.42 11.21 -31.10
N ASP A 396 -17.49 12.16 -31.27
CA ASP A 396 -17.60 13.24 -32.25
C ASP A 396 -17.60 12.74 -33.69
N VAL A 397 -16.72 11.79 -34.03
CA VAL A 397 -16.67 11.18 -35.37
C VAL A 397 -17.97 10.44 -35.68
N GLN A 398 -18.51 9.70 -34.70
CA GLN A 398 -19.77 8.96 -34.87
C GLN A 398 -20.99 9.88 -35.00
N SER A 399 -21.02 11.01 -34.29
CA SER A 399 -22.07 12.02 -34.42
C SER A 399 -22.23 12.54 -35.86
N ARG A 400 -21.10 12.67 -36.57
CA ARG A 400 -21.06 13.15 -37.96
C ARG A 400 -21.53 12.09 -38.96
N ARG A 401 -21.41 10.80 -38.63
CA ARG A 401 -21.78 9.68 -39.49
C ARG A 401 -23.30 9.44 -39.60
N ARG A 402 -24.14 10.30 -38.99
CA ARG A 402 -25.61 10.39 -39.14
C ARG A 402 -26.30 9.03 -39.39
N GLY A 403 -26.59 8.29 -38.32
CA GLY A 403 -27.61 7.25 -38.41
C GLY A 403 -27.56 6.08 -37.45
N HIS A 404 -27.01 6.18 -36.24
CA HIS A 404 -26.94 5.02 -35.33
C HIS A 404 -27.53 5.29 -33.95
N VAL A 405 -28.40 4.37 -33.52
CA VAL A 405 -28.94 4.24 -32.16
C VAL A 405 -27.80 4.25 -31.11
N ALA A 406 -26.65 3.69 -31.47
CA ALA A 406 -25.43 3.70 -30.65
C ALA A 406 -24.98 5.11 -30.22
N PHE A 407 -25.19 6.14 -31.06
CA PHE A 407 -24.83 7.52 -30.70
C PHE A 407 -25.66 8.06 -29.53
N LEU A 408 -26.97 7.80 -29.52
CA LEU A 408 -27.85 8.28 -28.46
C LEU A 408 -27.48 7.65 -27.11
N GLN A 409 -27.12 6.37 -27.10
CA GLN A 409 -26.65 5.67 -25.91
C GLN A 409 -25.31 6.20 -25.41
N MET A 410 -24.32 6.42 -26.30
CA MET A 410 -23.04 7.02 -25.90
C MET A 410 -23.23 8.44 -25.33
N ALA A 411 -24.11 9.24 -25.92
CA ALA A 411 -24.37 10.61 -25.44
C ALA A 411 -25.08 10.62 -24.08
N GLU A 412 -26.02 9.70 -23.85
CA GLU A 412 -26.72 9.55 -22.58
C GLU A 412 -25.79 9.13 -21.44
N ILE A 413 -24.90 8.17 -21.70
CA ILE A 413 -23.98 7.62 -20.68
C ILE A 413 -22.84 8.60 -20.37
N LEU A 414 -22.22 9.21 -21.38
CA LEU A 414 -21.01 10.03 -21.19
C LEU A 414 -21.31 11.44 -20.66
N GLY A 415 -22.53 11.96 -20.87
CA GLY A 415 -22.79 13.39 -20.73
C GLY A 415 -21.80 14.23 -21.56
N ASP A 416 -21.72 15.53 -21.29
CA ASP A 416 -20.75 16.38 -22.00
C ASP A 416 -19.36 16.38 -21.34
N ASP A 417 -19.23 16.29 -20.00
CA ASP A 417 -17.92 16.32 -19.31
C ASP A 417 -17.78 15.34 -18.13
N ASN A 418 -18.73 14.41 -17.95
CA ASN A 418 -18.78 13.58 -16.74
C ASN A 418 -17.52 12.70 -16.59
N LEU A 419 -17.04 12.08 -17.68
CA LEU A 419 -15.89 11.18 -17.62
C LEU A 419 -14.57 11.91 -17.34
N ARG A 420 -14.39 13.14 -17.87
CA ARG A 420 -13.22 13.98 -17.58
C ARG A 420 -13.19 14.41 -16.12
N GLN A 421 -14.34 14.82 -15.59
CA GLN A 421 -14.47 15.20 -14.19
C GLN A 421 -14.16 14.00 -13.28
N VAL A 422 -14.74 12.84 -13.55
CA VAL A 422 -14.53 11.61 -12.77
C VAL A 422 -13.05 11.20 -12.72
N ILE A 423 -12.33 11.27 -13.85
CA ILE A 423 -10.89 10.99 -13.89
C ILE A 423 -10.08 12.08 -13.17
N GLY A 424 -10.48 13.35 -13.28
CA GLY A 424 -9.87 14.46 -12.53
C GLY A 424 -10.02 14.30 -11.01
N GLU A 425 -11.17 13.78 -10.56
CA GLU A 425 -11.47 13.41 -9.17
C GLU A 425 -10.82 12.08 -8.75
N SER A 426 -10.03 11.43 -9.62
CA SER A 426 -9.41 10.12 -9.38
C SER A 426 -10.40 8.98 -9.06
N ARG A 427 -11.66 9.10 -9.52
CA ARG A 427 -12.73 8.11 -9.33
C ARG A 427 -12.71 7.06 -10.45
N TYR A 428 -11.60 6.34 -10.57
CA TYR A 428 -11.36 5.40 -11.67
C TYR A 428 -12.38 4.24 -11.73
N GLY A 429 -12.93 3.81 -10.59
CA GLY A 429 -13.98 2.79 -10.54
C GLY A 429 -15.25 3.21 -11.29
N ASP A 430 -15.70 4.45 -11.07
CA ASP A 430 -16.88 4.99 -11.75
C ASP A 430 -16.62 5.18 -13.25
N ALA A 431 -15.41 5.62 -13.63
CA ALA A 431 -15.01 5.73 -15.02
C ALA A 431 -15.06 4.38 -15.76
N LYS A 432 -14.66 3.29 -15.09
CA LYS A 432 -14.75 1.93 -15.65
C LYS A 432 -16.20 1.49 -15.85
N LEU A 433 -17.06 1.72 -14.86
CA LEU A 433 -18.50 1.42 -14.99
C LEU A 433 -19.14 2.17 -16.15
N MET A 434 -18.73 3.43 -16.39
CA MET A 434 -19.19 4.19 -17.56
C MET A 434 -18.75 3.54 -18.87
N VAL A 435 -17.49 3.10 -18.98
CA VAL A 435 -16.96 2.41 -20.18
C VAL A 435 -17.60 1.03 -20.39
N GLU A 436 -17.91 0.30 -19.33
CA GLU A 436 -18.67 -0.95 -19.41
C GLU A 436 -20.09 -0.72 -19.95
N GLY A 437 -20.71 0.41 -19.61
CA GLY A 437 -21.98 0.85 -20.22
C GLY A 437 -21.90 1.08 -21.73
N LEU A 438 -20.72 1.39 -22.27
CA LEU A 438 -20.50 1.62 -23.70
C LEU A 438 -20.36 0.34 -24.53
N THR A 439 -20.41 -0.84 -23.91
CA THR A 439 -20.31 -2.15 -24.61
C THR A 439 -21.40 -2.38 -25.67
N SER A 440 -22.48 -1.59 -25.64
CA SER A 440 -23.52 -1.60 -26.68
C SER A 440 -23.15 -0.80 -27.94
N ALA A 441 -22.18 0.12 -27.84
CA ALA A 441 -21.77 1.04 -28.91
C ALA A 441 -20.34 0.80 -29.41
N ILE A 442 -19.49 0.22 -28.56
CA ILE A 442 -18.08 -0.08 -28.83
C ILE A 442 -17.89 -1.59 -28.71
N ASP A 443 -17.05 -2.16 -29.57
CA ASP A 443 -16.65 -3.56 -29.50
C ASP A 443 -16.20 -3.97 -28.08
N ALA A 444 -16.66 -5.12 -27.60
CA ALA A 444 -16.44 -5.57 -26.22
C ALA A 444 -14.95 -5.71 -25.90
N ALA A 445 -14.13 -6.12 -26.87
CA ALA A 445 -12.68 -6.16 -26.77
C ALA A 445 -12.08 -4.78 -26.45
N ALA A 446 -12.53 -3.75 -27.19
CA ALA A 446 -12.07 -2.40 -27.02
C ALA A 446 -12.50 -1.84 -25.65
N CYS A 447 -13.72 -2.14 -25.16
CA CYS A 447 -14.13 -1.77 -23.81
C CYS A 447 -13.21 -2.36 -22.72
N VAL A 448 -12.76 -3.63 -22.87
CA VAL A 448 -11.80 -4.23 -21.92
C VAL A 448 -10.46 -3.52 -21.96
N VAL A 449 -9.97 -3.17 -23.15
CA VAL A 449 -8.73 -2.40 -23.33
C VAL A 449 -8.86 -1.02 -22.67
N LEU A 450 -9.92 -0.27 -22.99
CA LEU A 450 -10.18 1.06 -22.42
C LEU A 450 -10.27 0.99 -20.89
N SER A 451 -10.98 0.00 -20.34
CA SER A 451 -11.09 -0.17 -18.89
C SER A 451 -9.74 -0.43 -18.22
N THR A 452 -8.84 -1.17 -18.89
CA THR A 452 -7.47 -1.41 -18.38
C THR A 452 -6.60 -0.15 -18.45
N LEU A 453 -6.83 0.72 -19.44
CA LEU A 453 -6.09 1.98 -19.61
C LEU A 453 -6.60 3.11 -18.70
N LEU A 454 -7.82 2.98 -18.17
CA LEU A 454 -8.40 3.91 -17.19
C LEU A 454 -8.04 3.60 -15.74
N ASP A 455 -7.18 2.60 -15.49
CA ASP A 455 -6.67 2.36 -14.14
C ASP A 455 -5.78 3.51 -13.63
N PRO A 456 -5.69 3.74 -12.30
CA PRO A 456 -4.71 4.67 -11.73
C PRO A 456 -3.27 4.31 -12.11
N PHE A 457 -3.01 3.01 -12.27
CA PHE A 457 -1.77 2.46 -12.79
C PHE A 457 -2.06 1.60 -14.03
N PRO A 458 -2.15 2.22 -15.22
CA PRO A 458 -2.45 1.51 -16.47
C PRO A 458 -1.46 0.38 -16.76
N CYS A 459 -1.99 -0.74 -17.22
CA CYS A 459 -1.19 -1.88 -17.65
C CYS A 459 -1.31 -2.09 -19.15
N PHE A 460 -0.32 -2.76 -19.75
CA PHE A 460 -0.33 -3.08 -21.17
C PHE A 460 -1.38 -4.18 -21.44
N PRO A 461 -2.42 -3.88 -22.25
CA PRO A 461 -3.42 -4.87 -22.61
C PRO A 461 -2.82 -5.87 -23.59
N ARG A 462 -2.86 -7.17 -23.27
CA ARG A 462 -2.28 -8.22 -24.14
C ARG A 462 -2.91 -8.29 -25.54
N VAL A 463 -4.12 -7.74 -25.70
CA VAL A 463 -4.81 -7.61 -26.99
C VAL A 463 -4.01 -6.76 -27.98
N LEU A 464 -3.12 -5.88 -27.49
CA LEU A 464 -2.25 -5.05 -28.29
C LEU A 464 -0.88 -5.70 -28.58
N GLU A 465 -0.59 -6.89 -28.02
CA GLU A 465 0.67 -7.59 -28.29
C GLU A 465 0.73 -8.06 -29.75
N PRO A 466 1.81 -7.74 -30.50
CA PRO A 466 1.97 -8.17 -31.87
C PRO A 466 2.03 -9.71 -31.94
N GLY A 467 1.16 -10.31 -32.76
CA GLY A 467 1.09 -11.77 -32.92
C GLY A 467 0.10 -12.48 -31.98
N SER A 468 -0.61 -11.74 -31.12
CA SER A 468 -1.79 -12.28 -30.44
C SER A 468 -2.87 -12.59 -31.49
N SER A 469 -2.97 -13.86 -31.87
CA SER A 469 -4.02 -14.30 -32.78
C SER A 469 -5.36 -14.07 -32.08
N HIS A 470 -6.27 -13.33 -32.73
CA HIS A 470 -7.61 -12.93 -32.24
C HIS A 470 -8.51 -14.08 -31.76
N GLU A 471 -8.05 -15.33 -31.81
CA GLU A 471 -8.93 -16.47 -31.91
C GLU A 471 -9.63 -16.84 -30.61
N ARG A 472 -9.14 -16.47 -29.41
CA ARG A 472 -9.93 -16.57 -28.16
C ARG A 472 -9.49 -15.52 -27.15
N MET A 473 -10.27 -14.45 -27.00
CA MET A 473 -10.22 -13.54 -25.86
C MET A 473 -10.66 -14.26 -24.59
N TYR A 474 -9.78 -15.07 -24.01
CA TYR A 474 -9.92 -15.43 -22.61
C TYR A 474 -9.42 -14.26 -21.78
N VAL A 475 -10.28 -13.79 -20.87
CA VAL A 475 -9.98 -12.82 -19.80
C VAL A 475 -8.99 -13.47 -18.82
N ASN A 476 -7.79 -13.75 -19.29
CA ASN A 476 -6.71 -14.15 -18.41
C ASN A 476 -6.17 -12.85 -17.82
N ARG A 477 -6.46 -12.59 -16.53
CA ARG A 477 -6.10 -11.38 -15.77
C ARG A 477 -4.59 -11.15 -15.62
N ARG A 478 -3.75 -11.82 -16.42
CA ARG A 478 -2.31 -11.59 -16.43
C ARG A 478 -2.03 -10.34 -17.27
N TYR A 479 -1.99 -9.20 -16.62
CA TYR A 479 -1.50 -7.96 -17.19
C TYR A 479 0.03 -7.94 -17.24
N ARG A 480 0.58 -7.24 -18.22
CA ARG A 480 2.00 -6.84 -18.26
C ARG A 480 2.08 -5.36 -17.94
N PHE A 481 3.13 -4.92 -17.25
CA PHE A 481 3.39 -3.50 -17.10
C PHE A 481 3.80 -2.89 -18.44
N ILE A 482 3.54 -1.60 -18.62
CA ILE A 482 4.03 -0.83 -19.77
C ILE A 482 5.49 -0.52 -19.48
N ASP A 483 6.41 -1.07 -20.26
CA ASP A 483 7.86 -0.98 -20.02
C ASP A 483 8.66 -0.38 -21.19
N SER A 484 8.01 -0.09 -22.32
CA SER A 484 8.69 0.40 -23.52
C SER A 484 7.96 1.56 -24.23
N ALA A 485 8.71 2.37 -24.98
CA ALA A 485 8.16 3.38 -25.86
C ALA A 485 7.30 2.79 -27.00
N GLU A 486 7.59 1.55 -27.41
CA GLU A 486 6.79 0.82 -28.40
C GLU A 486 5.38 0.50 -27.87
N ASP A 487 5.28 0.09 -26.60
CA ASP A 487 4.00 -0.14 -25.92
C ASP A 487 3.14 1.14 -25.93
N LEU A 488 3.73 2.29 -25.61
CA LEU A 488 3.03 3.58 -25.65
C LEU A 488 2.59 3.94 -27.08
N SER A 489 3.42 3.65 -28.08
CA SER A 489 3.07 3.85 -29.50
C SER A 489 1.90 2.96 -29.92
N ALA A 490 1.89 1.69 -29.48
CA ALA A 490 0.80 0.75 -29.74
C ALA A 490 -0.52 1.22 -29.09
N ILE A 491 -0.47 1.68 -27.83
CA ILE A 491 -1.63 2.25 -27.13
C ILE A 491 -2.14 3.49 -27.87
N ARG A 492 -1.27 4.43 -28.25
CA ARG A 492 -1.66 5.64 -29.00
C ARG A 492 -2.28 5.30 -30.35
N THR A 493 -1.72 4.32 -31.06
CA THR A 493 -2.25 3.84 -32.34
C THR A 493 -3.64 3.21 -32.16
N PHE A 494 -3.83 2.43 -31.10
CA PHE A 494 -5.14 1.87 -30.75
C PHE A 494 -6.16 2.99 -30.46
N LEU A 495 -5.82 3.96 -29.61
CA LEU A 495 -6.70 5.09 -29.26
C LEU A 495 -7.07 5.94 -30.48
N GLN A 496 -6.15 6.15 -31.43
CA GLN A 496 -6.43 6.85 -32.69
C GLN A 496 -7.39 6.09 -33.61
N ARG A 497 -7.36 4.75 -33.57
CA ARG A 497 -8.23 3.86 -34.34
C ARG A 497 -9.54 3.54 -33.63
N LEU A 498 -9.76 4.05 -32.42
CA LEU A 498 -10.99 3.82 -31.65
C LEU A 498 -12.29 4.08 -32.44
N PRO A 499 -12.40 5.12 -33.30
CA PRO A 499 -13.60 5.35 -34.10
C PRO A 499 -13.96 4.21 -35.06
N ASP A 500 -12.99 3.39 -35.47
CA ASP A 500 -13.21 2.26 -36.38
C ASP A 500 -13.83 1.04 -35.67
N TYR A 501 -13.69 0.96 -34.34
CA TYR A 501 -14.31 -0.07 -33.49
C TYR A 501 -15.73 0.29 -33.02
N CYS A 502 -16.21 1.49 -33.38
CA CYS A 502 -17.55 1.95 -33.04
C CYS A 502 -18.48 1.67 -34.23
N GLY A 503 -19.46 0.77 -34.08
CA GLY A 503 -20.52 0.53 -35.09
C GLY A 503 -20.49 -0.80 -35.84
N THR A 504 -19.78 -1.80 -35.34
CA THR A 504 -20.07 -3.22 -35.62
C THR A 504 -21.21 -3.71 -34.76
#